data_AF-A0A9P6AW34-F1
#
_entry.id   AF-A0A9P6AW34-F1
#
_cell.length_a   1.000
_cell.length_b   1.000
_cell.length_c   1.000
_cell.angle_alpha   90.00
_cell.angle_beta   90.00
_cell.angle_gamma   90.00
#
_symmetry.space_group_name_H-M   'P 1'
#
loop_
_entity.id
_entity.type
_entity.pdbx_description
1 polymer ?
#
loop_
_entity_poly.entity_id
_entity_poly.type
_entity_poly.pdbx_seq_one_letter_code
_entity_poly.pdbx_strand_id
1 'polypeptide(L)'
;WVNIQLNLCALREQLLKKLRARKFELATLDRVNLMVHSQDHKAHAQTAEAFKQQMPGIRALAKRYNTLCAQLSDMKAQSATHKNAVIPKPVDINDLFDIGVDDAIWEDAGLNGDAEEAPPAWLADEGIRDGIKAMLMYNCGKEEIQRL
;
A
#
# COMPACT_ATOMS: atom_id res chain seq x y z
N TRP A 1 4.36 -20.35 13.24
CA TRP A 1 5.14 -19.62 12.24
C TRP A 1 4.40 -19.51 10.90
N VAL A 2 4.35 -20.57 10.08
CA VAL A 2 3.77 -20.53 8.70
C VAL A 2 2.31 -20.05 8.66
N ASN A 3 1.44 -20.58 9.53
CA ASN A 3 0.03 -20.15 9.58
C ASN A 3 -0.12 -18.65 9.90
N ILE A 4 0.71 -18.13 10.80
CA ILE A 4 0.69 -16.71 11.19
C ILE A 4 1.21 -15.85 10.04
N GLN A 5 2.25 -16.30 9.32
CA GLN A 5 2.71 -15.61 8.11
C GLN A 5 1.63 -15.56 7.03
N LEU A 6 0.98 -16.68 6.72
CA LEU A 6 -0.12 -16.73 5.73
C LEU A 6 -1.27 -15.78 6.10
N ASN A 7 -1.65 -15.75 7.37
CA ASN A 7 -2.67 -14.83 7.86
C ASN A 7 -2.21 -13.36 7.74
N LEU A 8 -0.94 -13.09 8.05
CA LEU A 8 -0.35 -11.76 7.90
C LEU A 8 -0.33 -11.30 6.43
N CYS A 9 -0.01 -12.20 5.48
CA CYS A 9 -0.07 -11.92 4.04
C CYS A 9 -1.50 -11.50 3.64
N ALA A 10 -2.48 -12.32 4.00
CA ALA A 10 -3.88 -12.08 3.68
C ALA A 10 -4.39 -10.76 4.28
N LEU A 11 -4.02 -10.46 5.53
CA LEU A 11 -4.40 -9.20 6.18
C LEU A 11 -3.72 -7.99 5.55
N ARG A 12 -2.45 -8.10 5.16
CA ARG A 12 -1.75 -7.06 4.42
C ARG A 12 -2.46 -6.78 3.09
N GLU A 13 -2.75 -7.81 2.31
CA GLU A 13 -3.43 -7.66 1.03
C GLU A 13 -4.81 -7.00 1.18
N GLN A 14 -5.58 -7.45 2.19
CA GLN A 14 -6.87 -6.87 2.51
C GLN A 14 -6.75 -5.39 2.91
N LEU A 15 -5.76 -5.03 3.73
CA LEU A 15 -5.51 -3.67 4.16
C LEU A 15 -5.14 -2.79 2.95
N LEU A 16 -4.21 -3.23 2.11
CA LEU A 16 -3.80 -2.54 0.89
C LEU A 16 -4.95 -2.37 -0.11
N LYS A 17 -5.82 -3.37 -0.26
CA LYS A 17 -7.02 -3.28 -1.10
C LYS A 17 -7.97 -2.19 -0.58
N LYS A 18 -8.20 -2.13 0.72
CA LYS A 18 -9.05 -1.09 1.32
C LYS A 18 -8.45 0.31 1.25
N LEU A 19 -7.13 0.44 1.45
CA LEU A 19 -6.44 1.72 1.30
C LEU A 19 -6.50 2.24 -0.14
N ARG A 20 -6.29 1.37 -1.14
CA ARG A 20 -6.43 1.72 -2.56
C ARG A 20 -7.85 2.13 -2.92
N ALA A 21 -8.85 1.35 -2.50
CA ALA A 21 -10.26 1.68 -2.73
C ALA A 21 -10.60 3.05 -2.14
N ARG A 22 -10.17 3.31 -0.91
CA ARG A 22 -10.35 4.60 -0.24
C ARG A 22 -9.70 5.76 -1.02
N LYS A 23 -8.45 5.60 -1.46
CA LYS A 23 -7.74 6.65 -2.21
C LYS A 23 -8.44 6.97 -3.53
N PHE A 24 -8.94 5.93 -4.22
CA PHE A 24 -9.70 6.08 -5.44
C PHE A 24 -11.06 6.75 -5.21
N GLU A 25 -11.78 6.36 -4.16
CA GLU A 25 -13.05 6.97 -3.76
C GLU A 25 -12.86 8.47 -3.43
N LEU A 26 -11.82 8.81 -2.67
CA LEU A 26 -11.51 10.20 -2.32
C LEU A 26 -11.19 11.04 -3.58
N ALA A 27 -10.32 10.54 -4.45
CA ALA A 27 -10.00 11.21 -5.71
C ALA A 27 -11.20 11.32 -6.66
N THR A 28 -12.16 10.41 -6.55
CA THR A 28 -13.43 10.48 -7.29
C THR A 28 -14.35 11.55 -6.70
N LEU A 29 -14.46 11.61 -5.37
CA LEU A 29 -15.20 12.67 -4.67
C LEU A 29 -14.62 14.06 -4.96
N ASP A 30 -13.30 14.22 -4.95
CA ASP A 30 -12.65 15.50 -5.24
C ASP A 30 -12.92 15.97 -6.67
N ARG A 31 -12.84 15.05 -7.65
CA ARG A 31 -13.19 15.36 -9.04
C ARG A 31 -14.65 15.77 -9.19
N VAL A 32 -15.56 15.06 -8.55
CA VAL A 32 -17.00 15.39 -8.58
C VAL A 32 -17.25 16.74 -7.88
N ASN A 33 -16.60 17.03 -6.76
CA ASN A 33 -16.69 18.32 -6.06
C ASN A 33 -16.19 19.48 -6.93
N LEU A 34 -15.14 19.27 -7.73
CA LEU A 34 -14.64 20.28 -8.67
C LEU A 34 -15.56 20.46 -9.88
N MET A 35 -16.32 19.43 -10.26
CA MET A 35 -17.16 19.41 -11.46
C MET A 35 -18.60 19.89 -11.20
N VAL A 36 -19.09 19.78 -9.95
CA VAL A 36 -20.47 20.13 -9.57
C VAL A 36 -20.48 21.46 -8.80
N HIS A 37 -20.86 22.56 -9.48
CA HIS A 37 -21.04 23.86 -8.84
C HIS A 37 -22.41 24.08 -8.15
N SER A 38 -23.34 23.11 -8.13
CA SER A 38 -24.62 23.28 -7.41
C SER A 38 -25.46 22.00 -7.24
N GLN A 39 -26.16 21.94 -6.10
CA GLN A 39 -27.43 21.22 -5.80
C GLN A 39 -27.45 19.76 -5.31
N ASP A 40 -26.44 18.92 -5.53
CA ASP A 40 -26.46 17.50 -5.07
C ASP A 40 -25.82 17.23 -3.70
N HIS A 41 -25.83 18.22 -2.79
CA HIS A 41 -25.22 18.14 -1.46
C HIS A 41 -25.66 16.92 -0.63
N LYS A 42 -26.87 16.39 -0.82
CA LYS A 42 -27.39 15.23 -0.08
C LYS A 42 -26.75 13.91 -0.52
N ALA A 43 -26.58 13.69 -1.82
CA ALA A 43 -25.87 12.51 -2.33
C ALA A 43 -24.40 12.52 -1.90
N HIS A 44 -23.76 13.70 -1.94
CA HIS A 44 -22.38 13.88 -1.49
C HIS A 44 -22.20 13.69 0.02
N ALA A 45 -23.13 14.21 0.83
CA ALA A 45 -23.11 14.01 2.28
C ALA A 45 -23.20 12.52 2.63
N GLN A 46 -24.05 11.76 1.93
CA GLN A 46 -24.18 10.32 2.12
C GLN A 46 -22.90 9.55 1.74
N THR A 47 -22.24 9.90 0.63
CA THR A 47 -20.97 9.27 0.25
C THR A 47 -19.84 9.62 1.22
N ALA A 48 -19.78 10.87 1.70
CA ALA A 48 -18.81 11.32 2.70
C ALA A 48 -19.05 10.68 4.09
N GLU A 49 -20.31 10.42 4.47
CA GLU A 49 -20.64 9.69 5.70
C GLU A 49 -20.29 8.21 5.62
N ALA A 50 -20.60 7.55 4.50
CA ALA A 50 -20.20 6.17 4.26
C ALA A 50 -18.66 6.02 4.36
N PHE A 51 -17.92 7.01 3.85
CA PHE A 51 -16.46 7.07 3.97
C PHE A 51 -16.00 7.17 5.43
N LYS A 52 -16.59 8.09 6.23
CA LYS A 52 -16.26 8.24 7.66
C LYS A 52 -16.54 6.95 8.44
N GLN A 53 -17.60 6.22 8.09
CA GLN A 53 -17.96 4.95 8.72
C GLN A 53 -17.01 3.78 8.36
N GLN A 54 -16.35 3.82 7.21
CA GLN A 54 -15.37 2.80 6.80
C GLN A 54 -14.02 2.94 7.54
N MET A 55 -13.68 4.15 8.01
CA MET A 55 -12.42 4.47 8.72
C MET A 55 -12.13 3.59 9.95
N PRO A 56 -13.07 3.36 10.89
CA PRO A 56 -12.84 2.50 12.04
C PRO A 56 -12.55 1.04 11.64
N GLY A 57 -13.16 0.55 10.56
CA GLY A 57 -12.91 -0.79 10.04
C GLY A 57 -11.50 -0.97 9.48
N ILE A 58 -10.97 0.03 8.77
CA ILE A 58 -9.60 0.02 8.25
C ILE A 58 -8.59 0.13 9.41
N ARG A 59 -8.84 1.00 10.39
CA ARG A 59 -8.01 1.09 11.60
C ARG A 59 -8.00 -0.21 12.41
N ALA A 60 -9.14 -0.90 12.49
CA ALA A 60 -9.21 -2.21 13.16
C ALA A 60 -8.39 -3.28 12.43
N LEU A 61 -8.40 -3.28 11.09
CA LEU A 61 -7.56 -4.18 10.29
C LEU A 61 -6.07 -3.87 10.47
N ALA A 62 -5.67 -2.60 10.47
CA ALA A 62 -4.29 -2.19 10.73
C ALA A 62 -3.83 -2.61 12.14
N LYS A 63 -4.68 -2.47 13.16
CA LYS A 63 -4.39 -2.98 14.52
C LYS A 63 -4.14 -4.48 14.52
N ARG A 64 -5.00 -5.27 13.85
CA ARG A 64 -4.83 -6.74 13.75
C ARG A 64 -3.53 -7.10 13.03
N TYR A 65 -3.21 -6.41 11.95
CA TYR A 65 -1.95 -6.57 11.24
C TYR A 65 -0.75 -6.33 12.18
N ASN A 66 -0.72 -5.20 12.87
CA ASN A 66 0.35 -4.86 13.80
C ASN A 66 0.49 -5.87 14.95
N THR A 67 -0.63 -6.39 15.47
CA THR A 67 -0.59 -7.44 16.52
C THR A 67 0.05 -8.74 16.02
N LEU A 68 -0.19 -9.12 14.76
CA LEU A 68 0.43 -10.31 14.18
C LEU A 68 1.91 -10.08 13.86
N CYS A 69 2.31 -8.87 13.43
CA CYS A 69 3.73 -8.51 13.31
C CYS A 69 4.46 -8.64 14.65
N ALA A 70 3.85 -8.16 15.74
CA ALA A 70 4.41 -8.28 17.09
C ALA A 70 4.53 -9.75 17.51
N GLN A 71 3.50 -10.57 17.29
CA GLN A 71 3.54 -12.01 17.58
C GLN A 71 4.65 -12.72 16.81
N LEU A 72 4.86 -12.41 15.53
CA LEU A 72 5.98 -12.98 14.77
C LEU A 72 7.34 -12.52 15.31
N SER A 73 7.45 -11.27 15.77
CA SER A 73 8.68 -10.74 16.37
C SER A 73 9.03 -11.49 17.66
N ASP A 74 8.04 -11.73 18.51
CA ASP A 74 8.20 -12.48 19.75
C ASP A 74 8.60 -13.95 19.47
N MET A 75 7.95 -14.59 18.50
CA MET A 75 8.30 -15.97 18.08
C MET A 75 9.70 -16.05 17.48
N LYS A 76 10.14 -15.03 16.75
CA LYS A 76 11.50 -14.94 16.21
C LYS A 76 12.54 -14.77 17.32
N ALA A 77 12.24 -13.98 18.35
CA ALA A 77 13.11 -13.81 19.51
C ALA A 77 13.26 -15.11 20.32
N GLN A 78 12.18 -15.89 20.43
CA GLN A 78 12.15 -17.14 21.19
C GLN A 78 12.73 -18.34 20.43
N SER A 79 12.66 -18.36 19.09
CA SER A 79 13.09 -19.51 18.30
C SER A 79 14.36 -19.26 17.48
N ALA A 80 15.36 -20.12 17.70
CA ALA A 80 16.59 -20.11 16.89
C ALA A 80 16.37 -20.54 15.43
N THR A 81 15.24 -21.17 15.11
CA THR A 81 14.92 -21.67 13.75
C THR A 81 14.50 -20.57 12.78
N HIS A 82 14.08 -19.40 13.28
CA HIS A 82 13.52 -18.32 12.45
C HIS A 82 14.36 -17.04 12.47
N LYS A 83 15.64 -17.12 12.89
CA LYS A 83 16.55 -15.97 12.98
C LYS A 83 16.68 -15.17 11.68
N ASN A 84 16.67 -15.87 10.55
CA ASN A 84 16.81 -15.26 9.22
C ASN A 84 15.47 -14.85 8.60
N ALA A 85 14.34 -15.13 9.26
CA ALA A 85 13.04 -14.80 8.69
C ALA A 85 12.79 -13.29 8.77
N VAL A 86 12.39 -12.71 7.63
CA VAL A 86 12.06 -11.29 7.53
C VAL A 86 10.64 -11.08 8.04
N ILE A 87 10.47 -10.15 8.97
CA ILE A 87 9.16 -9.80 9.53
C ILE A 87 8.74 -8.47 8.92
N PRO A 88 7.51 -8.36 8.41
CA PRO A 88 6.99 -7.10 7.89
C PRO A 88 6.99 -6.00 8.95
N LYS A 89 7.28 -4.77 8.54
CA LYS A 89 7.25 -3.62 9.43
C LYS A 89 5.80 -3.28 9.81
N PRO A 90 5.51 -2.96 11.08
CA PRO A 90 4.20 -2.49 11.49
C PRO A 90 3.90 -1.13 10.86
N VAL A 91 2.61 -0.84 10.68
CA VAL A 91 2.12 0.40 10.05
C VAL A 91 1.76 1.42 11.13
N ASP A 92 2.06 2.70 10.92
CA ASP A 92 1.54 3.75 11.80
C ASP A 92 0.03 3.90 11.58
N ILE A 93 -0.75 3.74 12.65
CA ILE A 93 -2.21 3.83 12.62
C ILE A 93 -2.66 5.30 12.52
N ASN A 94 -1.85 6.24 13.01
CA ASN A 94 -2.15 7.66 12.97
C ASN A 94 -2.03 8.19 11.54
N ASP A 95 -0.96 7.77 10.86
CA ASP A 95 -0.64 8.16 9.48
C ASP A 95 -1.19 7.19 8.42
N LEU A 96 -2.06 6.26 8.83
CA LEU A 96 -2.57 5.15 8.01
C LEU A 96 -3.22 5.58 6.68
N PHE A 97 -3.66 6.83 6.60
CA PHE A 97 -4.38 7.36 5.44
C PHE A 97 -3.56 8.28 4.56
N ASP A 98 -2.40 8.73 5.04
CA ASP A 98 -1.46 9.56 4.30
C ASP A 98 -0.27 8.72 3.79
N ILE A 99 -0.41 7.38 3.85
CA ILE A 99 0.58 6.42 3.39
C ILE A 99 1.01 6.69 1.93
N GLY A 100 2.31 6.94 1.76
CA GLY A 100 3.02 7.12 0.51
C GLY A 100 3.20 5.82 -0.28
N VAL A 101 3.72 5.93 -1.51
CA VAL A 101 4.01 4.75 -2.37
C VAL A 101 5.28 4.01 -1.91
N ASP A 102 6.15 4.73 -1.21
CA ASP A 102 7.44 4.31 -0.66
C ASP A 102 7.33 3.72 0.76
N ASP A 103 6.14 3.72 1.35
CA ASP A 103 5.97 3.20 2.69
C ASP A 103 6.16 1.69 2.79
N ALA A 104 6.68 1.28 3.94
CA ALA A 104 7.02 -0.11 4.24
C ALA A 104 5.89 -1.12 4.05
N ILE A 105 4.62 -0.69 4.11
CA ILE A 105 3.47 -1.57 3.86
C ILE A 105 3.47 -2.12 2.41
N TRP A 106 4.11 -1.41 1.48
CA TRP A 106 4.25 -1.78 0.08
C TRP A 106 5.46 -2.69 -0.19
N GLU A 107 6.42 -2.78 0.74
CA GLU A 107 7.54 -3.73 0.64
C GLU A 107 7.04 -5.18 0.76
N ASP A 108 7.43 -6.05 -0.18
CA ASP A 108 7.07 -7.47 -0.16
C ASP A 108 8.00 -8.31 0.74
N ALA A 109 8.29 -7.78 1.92
CA ALA A 109 9.33 -8.27 2.81
C ALA A 109 8.92 -9.60 3.50
N GLY A 110 9.30 -10.73 2.89
CA GLY A 110 9.29 -12.05 3.53
C GLY A 110 7.93 -12.73 3.69
N LEU A 111 6.92 -12.26 2.97
CA LEU A 111 5.55 -12.81 2.97
C LEU A 111 5.31 -13.81 1.83
N ASN A 112 6.14 -13.80 0.79
CA ASN A 112 6.15 -14.84 -0.24
C ASN A 112 7.15 -15.92 0.19
N GLY A 113 6.66 -17.16 0.34
CA GLY A 113 7.48 -18.32 0.68
C GLY A 113 8.46 -18.75 -0.43
N ASP A 114 8.36 -18.13 -1.61
CA ASP A 114 9.15 -18.45 -2.79
C ASP A 114 10.28 -17.42 -2.95
N ALA A 115 11.30 -17.53 -2.10
CA ALA A 115 12.55 -16.80 -2.23
C ALA A 115 13.51 -17.45 -3.23
N GLU A 116 13.02 -17.84 -4.42
CA GLU A 116 13.88 -18.37 -5.50
C GLU A 116 13.82 -17.56 -6.80
N GLU A 117 12.83 -16.70 -7.01
CA GLU A 117 12.82 -15.88 -8.22
C GLU A 117 13.66 -14.63 -7.98
N ALA A 118 14.84 -14.59 -8.60
CA ALA A 118 15.69 -13.40 -8.60
C ALA A 118 14.85 -12.18 -8.98
N PRO A 119 15.00 -11.04 -8.28
CA PRO A 119 14.20 -9.85 -8.55
C PRO A 119 14.31 -9.50 -10.04
N PRO A 120 13.20 -9.09 -10.69
CA PRO A 120 13.22 -8.74 -12.10
C PRO A 120 14.33 -7.73 -12.41
N ALA A 121 14.92 -7.83 -13.59
CA ALA A 121 16.08 -7.03 -13.95
C ALA A 121 15.83 -5.52 -13.87
N TRP A 122 14.60 -5.05 -14.12
CA TRP A 122 14.20 -3.64 -13.93
C TRP A 122 14.28 -3.15 -12.48
N LEU A 123 14.33 -4.06 -11.51
CA LEU A 123 14.49 -3.75 -10.08
C LEU A 123 15.94 -3.93 -9.62
N ALA A 124 16.59 -5.01 -10.09
CA ALA A 124 17.91 -5.45 -9.63
C ALA A 124 19.09 -4.78 -10.35
N ASP A 125 18.92 -4.40 -11.61
CA ASP A 125 19.98 -3.84 -12.45
C ASP A 125 19.85 -2.31 -12.52
N GLU A 126 20.90 -1.62 -12.08
CA GLU A 126 20.95 -0.16 -12.07
C GLU A 126 20.94 0.44 -13.49
N GLY A 127 21.63 -0.18 -14.44
CA GLY A 127 21.66 0.26 -15.83
C GLY A 127 20.30 0.15 -16.50
N ILE A 128 19.53 -0.89 -16.19
CA ILE A 128 18.15 -1.03 -16.68
C ILE A 128 17.25 0.05 -16.08
N ARG A 129 17.38 0.36 -14.78
CA ARG A 129 16.62 1.44 -14.14
C ARG A 129 16.93 2.81 -14.74
N ASP A 130 18.21 3.09 -14.98
CA ASP A 130 18.64 4.35 -15.55
C ASP A 130 18.20 4.48 -17.02
N GLY A 131 18.24 3.39 -17.78
CA GLY A 131 17.68 3.31 -19.12
C GLY A 131 16.17 3.59 -19.15
N ILE A 132 15.40 2.98 -18.24
CA ILE A 132 13.95 3.23 -18.12
C ILE A 132 13.69 4.71 -17.76
N LYS A 133 14.41 5.28 -16.79
CA LYS A 133 14.27 6.70 -16.43
C LYS A 133 14.58 7.62 -17.60
N ALA A 134 15.68 7.37 -18.32
CA ALA A 134 16.07 8.16 -19.48
C ALA A 134 15.00 8.12 -20.58
N MET A 135 14.44 6.94 -20.86
CA MET A 135 13.37 6.75 -21.83
C MET A 135 12.09 7.50 -21.43
N LEU A 136 11.72 7.45 -20.15
CA LEU A 136 10.55 8.17 -19.61
C LEU A 136 10.75 9.69 -19.69
N MET A 137 11.95 10.20 -19.36
CA MET A 137 12.27 11.62 -19.48
C MET A 137 12.22 12.09 -20.94
N TYR A 138 12.75 11.27 -21.86
CA TYR A 138 12.67 11.56 -23.29
C TYR A 138 11.24 11.61 -23.80
N ASN A 139 10.41 10.62 -23.45
CA ASN A 139 9.00 10.60 -23.84
C ASN A 139 8.23 11.80 -23.26
N CYS A 140 8.45 12.12 -21.99
CA CYS A 140 7.88 13.31 -21.35
C CYS A 140 8.26 14.60 -22.11
N GLY A 141 9.53 14.74 -22.51
CA GLY A 141 9.99 15.87 -23.32
C GLY A 141 9.30 15.96 -24.68
N LYS A 142 9.07 14.82 -25.37
CA LYS A 142 8.34 14.81 -26.65
C LYS A 142 6.87 15.20 -26.49
N GLU A 143 6.23 14.68 -25.45
CA GLU A 143 4.83 15.03 -25.14
C GLU A 143 4.71 16.52 -24.84
N GLU A 144 5.66 17.10 -24.12
CA GLU A 144 5.65 18.54 -23.81
C GLU A 144 5.89 19.40 -25.06
N ILE A 145 6.80 19.00 -25.96
CA ILE A 145 6.99 19.68 -27.25
C ILE A 145 5.72 19.62 -28.10
N GLN A 146 4.96 18.52 -28.07
CA GLN A 146 3.70 18.40 -28.81
C GLN A 146 2.55 19.24 -28.25
N ARG A 147 2.63 19.67 -26.97
CA ARG A 147 1.62 20.55 -26.37
C ARG A 147 1.83 22.02 -26.72
N LEU A 148 3.06 22.42 -27.07
CA LEU A 148 3.44 23.78 -27.46
C LEU A 148 3.07 24.05 -28.93
#